data_AF-A0A135I6X9-F1
#
_entry.id   AF-A0A135I6X9-F1
#
_cell.length_a   1.000
_cell.length_b   1.000
_cell.length_c   1.000
_cell.angle_alpha   90.00
_cell.angle_beta   90.00
_cell.angle_gamma   90.00
#
_symmetry.space_group_name_H-M   'P 1'
#
loop_
_entity.id
_entity.type
_entity.pdbx_description
1 polymer ?
#
loop_
_entity_poly.entity_id
_entity_poly.type
_entity_poly.pdbx_seq_one_letter_code
_entity_poly.pdbx_strand_id
1 'polypeptide(L)'
;MHFDLLIVRKYRDIFMKHRNSFTFKSSTTGLLQVHLPHADVERIKNLTWSKRNGEFTKTSLVFEAIALTQGIKTDLVRLHAGCSNVPQLVDDVNKKIMNMGLMIVRVDPLGVPPNAAFHHWYLVEAPIQQVDRQMAANDPIQ
;
A
#
# COMPACT_ATOMS: atom_id res chain seq x y z
N MET A 1 25.34 -11.11 0.02
CA MET A 1 24.07 -10.42 0.33
C MET A 1 23.02 -11.48 0.65
N HIS A 2 22.71 -11.71 1.93
CA HIS A 2 21.87 -12.83 2.38
C HIS A 2 20.90 -12.39 3.50
N PHE A 3 20.38 -11.16 3.40
CA PHE A 3 19.56 -10.53 4.45
C PHE A 3 18.08 -10.31 4.07
N ASP A 4 17.69 -10.44 2.79
CA ASP A 4 16.34 -10.05 2.34
C ASP A 4 15.25 -11.12 2.51
N LEU A 5 15.57 -12.42 2.40
CA LEU A 5 14.56 -13.49 2.44
C LEU A 5 14.00 -13.79 3.84
N LEU A 6 14.82 -13.58 4.88
CA LEU A 6 14.43 -13.84 6.28
C LEU A 6 13.49 -12.77 6.83
N ILE A 7 13.70 -11.52 6.41
CA ILE A 7 12.85 -10.36 6.70
C ILE A 7 11.46 -10.62 6.09
N VAL A 8 11.37 -10.90 4.80
CA VAL A 8 10.09 -11.10 4.09
C VAL A 8 9.26 -12.25 4.69
N ARG A 9 9.88 -13.38 5.05
CA ARG A 9 9.18 -14.50 5.72
C ARG A 9 8.64 -14.12 7.10
N LYS A 10 9.44 -13.43 7.91
CA LYS A 10 9.02 -12.99 9.26
C LYS A 10 7.86 -11.98 9.20
N TYR A 11 7.86 -11.06 8.23
CA TYR A 11 6.74 -10.13 8.04
C TYR A 11 5.48 -10.83 7.55
N ARG A 12 5.60 -11.83 6.66
CA ARG A 12 4.46 -12.63 6.21
C ARG A 12 3.81 -13.38 7.36
N ASP A 13 4.59 -13.99 8.26
CA ASP A 13 4.05 -14.76 9.39
C ASP A 13 3.42 -13.87 10.48
N ILE A 14 3.99 -12.68 10.75
CA ILE A 14 3.42 -11.70 11.68
C ILE A 14 2.12 -11.12 11.11
N PHE A 15 2.06 -10.86 9.81
CA PHE A 15 0.88 -10.36 9.14
C PHE A 15 -0.23 -11.42 9.03
N MET A 16 0.14 -12.67 8.69
CA MET A 16 -0.81 -13.79 8.56
C MET A 16 -1.48 -14.15 9.89
N LYS A 17 -0.79 -13.98 11.03
CA LYS A 17 -1.39 -14.21 12.36
C LYS A 17 -2.48 -13.19 12.75
N HIS A 18 -2.54 -12.03 12.10
CA HIS A 18 -3.47 -10.93 12.42
C HIS A 18 -4.45 -10.59 11.30
N ARG A 19 -4.65 -11.48 10.31
CA ARG A 19 -5.66 -11.32 9.25
C ARG A 19 -7.09 -11.09 9.77
N ASN A 20 -7.33 -11.34 11.06
CA ASN A 20 -8.60 -11.17 11.76
C ASN A 20 -8.98 -9.71 12.08
N SER A 21 -8.16 -8.69 11.78
CA SER A 21 -8.50 -7.27 12.03
C SER A 21 -8.88 -6.46 10.79
N PHE A 22 -8.78 -7.01 9.58
CA PHE A 22 -9.12 -6.28 8.36
C PHE A 22 -10.59 -6.45 8.02
N THR A 23 -11.29 -5.34 7.87
CA THR A 23 -12.66 -5.36 7.35
C THR A 23 -12.63 -5.06 5.86
N PHE A 24 -13.09 -6.04 5.09
CA PHE A 24 -13.25 -5.92 3.65
C PHE A 24 -14.65 -5.41 3.37
N LYS A 25 -14.75 -4.29 2.67
CA LYS A 25 -16.04 -3.77 2.20
C LYS A 25 -16.01 -3.67 0.69
N SER A 26 -16.99 -4.31 0.05
CA SER A 26 -17.27 -4.04 -1.35
C SER A 26 -17.76 -2.59 -1.46
N SER A 27 -17.15 -1.85 -2.36
CA SER A 27 -17.51 -0.47 -2.64
C SER A 27 -18.32 -0.36 -3.93
N THR A 28 -19.00 0.75 -4.12
CA THR A 28 -19.69 1.10 -5.38
C THR A 28 -18.77 1.10 -6.59
N THR A 29 -17.44 1.10 -6.41
CA THR A 29 -16.43 0.99 -7.45
C THR A 29 -16.03 -0.46 -7.77
N GLY A 30 -16.62 -1.45 -7.10
CA GLY A 30 -16.30 -2.88 -7.29
C GLY A 30 -15.00 -3.33 -6.62
N LEU A 31 -14.33 -2.46 -5.85
CA LEU A 31 -13.07 -2.77 -5.17
C LEU A 31 -13.31 -3.40 -3.79
N LEU A 32 -12.46 -4.37 -3.44
CA LEU A 32 -12.33 -4.91 -2.09
C LEU A 32 -11.46 -3.95 -1.24
N GLN A 33 -12.13 -2.96 -0.64
CA GLN A 33 -11.44 -1.97 0.20
C GLN A 33 -10.98 -2.61 1.51
N VAL A 34 -9.80 -2.23 1.96
CA VAL A 34 -9.21 -2.65 3.24
C VAL A 34 -9.26 -1.49 4.20
N HIS A 35 -10.00 -1.65 5.29
CA HIS A 35 -9.95 -0.73 6.41
C HIS A 35 -8.97 -1.23 7.47
N LEU A 36 -7.95 -0.43 7.75
CA LEU A 36 -6.97 -0.68 8.80
C LEU A 36 -7.33 0.15 10.03
N PRO A 37 -7.35 -0.44 11.25
CA PRO A 37 -7.36 0.33 12.48
C PRO A 37 -6.15 1.29 12.53
N HIS A 38 -6.31 2.45 13.17
CA HIS A 38 -5.22 3.44 13.26
C HIS A 38 -3.92 2.85 13.83
N ALA A 39 -4.03 1.97 14.84
CA ALA A 39 -2.88 1.28 15.41
C ALA A 39 -2.12 0.39 14.40
N ASP A 40 -2.82 -0.24 13.45
CA ASP A 40 -2.19 -1.05 12.40
C ASP A 40 -1.53 -0.17 11.33
N VAL A 41 -2.13 0.98 11.00
CA VAL A 41 -1.50 1.97 10.12
C VAL A 41 -0.19 2.46 10.71
N GLU A 42 -0.20 2.87 11.99
CA GLU A 42 1.01 3.28 12.71
C GLU A 42 2.06 2.16 12.75
N ARG A 43 1.64 0.93 13.04
CA ARG A 43 2.55 -0.23 13.07
C ARG A 43 3.20 -0.48 11.72
N ILE A 44 2.42 -0.53 10.63
CA ILE A 44 2.96 -0.71 9.28
C ILE A 44 3.89 0.44 8.91
N LYS A 45 3.51 1.69 9.24
CA LYS A 45 4.32 2.87 9.00
C LYS A 45 5.69 2.77 9.65
N ASN A 46 5.72 2.44 10.95
CA ASN A 46 6.95 2.28 11.73
C ASN A 46 7.83 1.09 11.30
N LEU A 47 7.22 0.01 10.81
CA LEU A 47 7.97 -1.17 10.33
C LEU A 47 8.55 -1.00 8.93
N THR A 48 7.91 -0.19 8.09
CA THR A 48 8.20 -0.13 6.65
C THR A 48 9.10 1.04 6.28
N TRP A 49 8.93 2.18 6.95
CA TRP A 49 9.69 3.40 6.64
C TRP A 49 10.38 3.93 7.89
N SER A 50 11.70 4.09 7.80
CA SER A 50 12.50 4.73 8.83
C SER A 50 12.23 6.24 8.90
N LYS A 51 12.29 6.80 10.10
CA LYS A 51 12.27 8.24 10.31
C LYS A 51 13.60 8.87 9.90
N ARG A 52 13.55 10.08 9.34
CA ARG A 52 14.72 10.93 9.07
C ARG A 52 14.61 12.15 9.97
N ASN A 53 15.62 12.41 10.81
CA ASN A 53 15.62 13.50 11.79
C ASN A 53 14.40 13.47 12.74
N GLY A 54 13.93 12.26 13.09
CA GLY A 54 12.74 12.10 13.94
C GLY A 54 11.40 12.24 13.20
N GLU A 55 11.42 12.61 11.92
CA GLU A 55 10.21 12.82 11.10
C GLU A 55 9.95 11.67 10.14
N PHE A 56 8.67 11.42 9.87
CA PHE A 56 8.23 10.46 8.88
C PHE A 56 8.43 11.00 7.45
N THR A 57 8.75 10.11 6.52
CA THR A 57 8.94 10.48 5.12
C THR A 57 7.59 10.80 4.47
N LYS A 58 7.58 11.66 3.45
CA LYS A 58 6.37 11.97 2.68
C LYS A 58 5.68 10.72 2.13
N THR A 59 6.47 9.72 1.70
CA THR A 59 5.96 8.40 1.27
C THR A 59 5.13 7.72 2.35
N SER A 60 5.62 7.71 3.59
CA SER A 60 4.92 7.09 4.71
C SER A 60 3.66 7.86 5.14
N LEU A 61 3.67 9.18 5.00
CA LEU A 61 2.49 10.04 5.24
C LEU A 61 1.43 9.89 4.14
N VAL A 62 1.85 9.65 2.88
CA VAL A 62 0.92 9.30 1.79
C VAL A 62 0.19 7.99 2.08
N PHE A 63 0.93 6.97 2.54
CA PHE A 63 0.31 5.70 2.96
C PHE A 63 -0.70 5.92 4.08
N GLU A 64 -0.33 6.65 5.13
CA GLU A 64 -1.20 6.96 6.27
C GLU A 64 -2.48 7.68 5.85
N ALA A 65 -2.36 8.75 5.05
CA ALA A 65 -3.50 9.52 4.56
C ALA A 65 -4.54 8.64 3.84
N ILE A 66 -4.06 7.76 2.97
CA ILE A 66 -4.92 6.88 2.16
C ILE A 66 -5.47 5.72 3.00
N ALA A 67 -4.66 5.12 3.88
CA ALA A 67 -5.09 4.00 4.71
C ALA A 67 -6.19 4.42 5.72
N LEU A 68 -6.06 5.62 6.31
CA LEU A 68 -7.05 6.14 7.26
C LEU A 68 -8.29 6.73 6.59
N THR A 69 -8.18 7.17 5.33
CA THR A 69 -9.28 7.84 4.62
C THR A 69 -9.49 7.20 3.25
N GLN A 70 -10.35 6.18 3.19
CA GLN A 70 -10.70 5.53 1.92
C GLN A 70 -11.38 6.53 0.97
N GLY A 71 -10.95 6.54 -0.29
CA GLY A 71 -11.47 7.46 -1.31
C GLY A 71 -10.98 8.90 -1.15
N ILE A 72 -9.87 9.12 -0.46
CA ILE A 72 -9.27 10.45 -0.31
C ILE A 72 -8.88 11.04 -1.67
N LYS A 73 -9.16 12.34 -1.86
CA LYS A 73 -8.78 13.09 -3.06
C LYS A 73 -7.29 13.39 -3.06
N THR A 74 -6.69 13.43 -4.25
CA THR A 74 -5.26 13.77 -4.44
C THR A 74 -4.85 15.04 -3.69
N ASP A 75 -5.65 16.12 -3.75
CA ASP A 75 -5.28 17.39 -3.09
C ASP A 75 -5.24 17.29 -1.56
N LEU A 76 -6.09 16.45 -0.97
CA LEU A 76 -6.07 16.21 0.47
C LEU A 76 -4.86 15.35 0.86
N VAL A 77 -4.46 14.39 0.02
CA VAL A 77 -3.20 13.65 0.21
C VAL A 77 -2.00 14.58 0.13
N ARG A 78 -1.97 15.50 -0.85
CA ARG A 78 -0.91 16.51 -1.00
C ARG A 78 -0.80 17.39 0.23
N LEU A 79 -1.94 17.88 0.72
CA LEU A 79 -2.02 18.72 1.91
C LEU A 79 -1.51 17.98 3.16
N HIS A 80 -1.94 16.74 3.35
CA HIS A 80 -1.55 15.94 4.51
C HIS A 80 -0.06 15.56 4.49
N ALA A 81 0.45 15.08 3.35
CA ALA A 81 1.82 14.59 3.23
C ALA A 81 2.85 15.67 2.83
N GLY A 82 2.39 16.90 2.56
CA GLY A 82 3.25 18.00 2.09
C GLY A 82 3.98 17.68 0.78
N CYS A 83 3.32 17.04 -0.18
CA CYS A 83 3.93 16.57 -1.43
C CYS A 83 3.21 17.09 -2.68
N SER A 84 3.91 17.13 -3.82
CA SER A 84 3.35 17.55 -5.12
C SER A 84 2.97 16.37 -6.01
N ASN A 85 3.77 15.30 -6.01
CA ASN A 85 3.63 14.13 -6.87
C ASN A 85 3.16 12.89 -6.08
N VAL A 86 1.85 12.82 -5.83
CA VAL A 86 1.22 11.68 -5.15
C VAL A 86 1.37 10.36 -5.94
N PRO A 87 1.15 10.31 -7.27
CA PRO A 87 1.28 9.04 -8.01
C PRO A 87 2.64 8.35 -7.83
N GLN A 88 3.74 9.11 -7.95
CA GLN A 88 5.08 8.53 -7.78
C GLN A 88 5.30 7.99 -6.36
N LEU A 89 4.81 8.70 -5.34
CA LEU A 89 4.93 8.25 -3.96
C LEU A 89 4.06 7.03 -3.68
N VAL A 90 2.89 6.91 -4.32
CA VAL A 90 2.04 5.72 -4.26
C VAL A 90 2.74 4.51 -4.87
N ASP A 91 3.46 4.67 -5.98
CA ASP A 91 4.26 3.58 -6.56
C ASP A 91 5.32 3.10 -5.57
N ASP A 92 5.98 4.02 -4.87
CA ASP A 92 6.97 3.71 -3.85
C ASP A 92 6.37 3.05 -2.60
N VAL A 93 5.14 3.46 -2.22
CA VAL A 93 4.38 2.78 -1.18
C VAL A 93 4.06 1.34 -1.59
N ASN A 94 3.51 1.16 -2.79
CA ASN A 94 3.09 -0.15 -3.31
C ASN A 94 4.25 -1.15 -3.36
N LYS A 95 5.45 -0.72 -3.78
CA LYS A 95 6.66 -1.57 -3.74
C LYS A 95 6.94 -2.17 -2.35
N LYS A 96 6.50 -1.51 -1.28
CA LYS A 96 6.74 -1.95 0.10
C LYS A 96 5.59 -2.76 0.67
N ILE A 97 4.35 -2.31 0.47
CA ILE A 97 3.18 -2.92 1.12
C ILE A 97 2.58 -4.10 0.34
N MET A 98 2.93 -4.28 -0.94
CA MET A 98 2.42 -5.39 -1.76
C MET A 98 2.82 -6.76 -1.22
N ASN A 99 4.00 -6.89 -0.62
CA ASN A 99 4.44 -8.11 0.08
C ASN A 99 3.59 -8.42 1.33
N MET A 100 2.83 -7.45 1.81
CA MET A 100 1.85 -7.60 2.89
C MET A 100 0.44 -7.89 2.37
N GLY A 101 0.26 -8.12 1.06
CA GLY A 101 -1.05 -8.33 0.47
C GLY A 101 -1.92 -7.06 0.44
N LEU A 102 -1.31 -5.88 0.51
CA LEU A 102 -1.98 -4.58 0.44
C LEU A 102 -1.55 -3.84 -0.83
N MET A 103 -2.47 -3.09 -1.43
CA MET A 103 -2.17 -2.26 -2.59
C MET A 103 -2.97 -0.97 -2.50
N ILE A 104 -2.37 0.15 -2.90
CA ILE A 104 -3.07 1.40 -3.13
C ILE A 104 -3.41 1.50 -4.61
N VAL A 105 -4.67 1.79 -4.90
CA VAL A 105 -5.18 1.97 -6.26
C VAL A 105 -5.76 3.36 -6.47
N ARG A 106 -5.62 3.85 -7.69
CA ARG A 106 -6.23 5.07 -8.18
C ARG A 106 -7.55 4.74 -8.85
N VAL A 107 -8.63 5.44 -8.48
CA VAL A 107 -9.92 5.35 -9.17
C VAL A 107 -10.31 6.71 -9.68
N ASP A 108 -10.64 6.76 -10.98
CA ASP A 108 -11.16 7.95 -11.62
C ASP A 108 -12.68 8.03 -11.36
N PRO A 109 -13.20 9.18 -10.91
CA PRO A 109 -14.61 9.33 -10.61
C PRO A 109 -15.47 9.24 -11.88
N LEU A 110 -16.58 8.50 -11.78
CA LEU A 110 -17.54 8.36 -12.86
C LEU A 110 -18.19 9.72 -13.17
N GLY A 111 -18.30 10.06 -14.46
CA GLY A 111 -18.98 11.28 -14.92
C GLY A 111 -18.17 12.57 -14.81
N VAL A 112 -16.88 12.48 -14.48
CA VAL A 112 -15.99 13.65 -14.38
C VAL A 112 -15.14 13.77 -15.65
N PRO A 113 -14.94 14.98 -16.20
CA PRO A 113 -14.07 15.18 -17.35
C PRO A 113 -12.64 14.68 -17.08
N PRO A 114 -11.96 14.06 -18.05
CA PRO A 114 -10.61 13.48 -17.88
C PRO A 114 -9.54 14.49 -17.46
N ASN A 115 -9.80 15.79 -17.61
CA ASN A 115 -8.87 16.87 -17.30
C ASN A 115 -9.02 17.39 -15.87
N ALA A 116 -10.03 16.94 -15.15
CA ALA A 116 -10.28 17.38 -13.81
C ALA A 116 -9.46 16.50 -12.85
N ALA A 117 -8.57 17.11 -12.06
CA ALA A 117 -7.59 16.43 -11.21
C ALA A 117 -8.21 15.76 -9.96
N PHE A 118 -9.30 15.01 -10.14
CA PHE A 118 -10.09 14.42 -9.07
C PHE A 118 -9.84 12.92 -8.92
N HIS A 119 -8.59 12.49 -8.83
CA HIS A 119 -8.33 11.08 -8.51
C HIS A 119 -8.66 10.79 -7.05
N HIS A 120 -9.34 9.67 -6.81
CA HIS A 120 -9.58 9.12 -5.48
C HIS A 120 -8.67 7.92 -5.25
N TRP A 121 -8.10 7.84 -4.05
CA TRP A 121 -7.16 6.80 -3.68
C TRP A 121 -7.77 5.86 -2.64
N TYR A 122 -7.52 4.57 -2.82
CA TYR A 122 -8.07 3.51 -1.96
C TYR A 122 -6.97 2.54 -1.58
N LEU A 123 -7.05 2.01 -0.35
CA LEU A 123 -6.29 0.85 0.06
C LEU A 123 -7.15 -0.40 -0.19
N VAL A 124 -6.61 -1.37 -0.91
CA VAL A 124 -7.30 -2.60 -1.30
C VAL A 124 -6.42 -3.82 -0.99
N GLU A 125 -7.03 -5.01 -1.03
CA GLU A 125 -6.27 -6.25 -1.04
C GLU A 125 -5.48 -6.35 -2.34
N ALA A 126 -4.19 -6.64 -2.23
CA ALA A 126 -3.37 -6.85 -3.42
C ALA A 126 -3.84 -8.11 -4.16
N PRO A 127 -4.02 -8.07 -5.49
CA PRO A 127 -4.38 -9.25 -6.25
C PRO A 127 -3.26 -10.31 -6.12
N ILE A 128 -3.57 -11.45 -5.49
CA ILE A 128 -2.64 -12.57 -5.38
C ILE A 128 -2.63 -13.29 -6.74
N GLN A 129 -1.69 -12.94 -7.61
CA GLN A 129 -1.37 -13.80 -8.75
C GLN A 129 -0.61 -15.02 -8.24
N GLN A 130 -1.20 -16.20 -8.38
CA GLN A 130 -0.45 -17.45 -8.26
C GLN A 130 0.46 -17.53 -9.48
N VAL A 131 1.75 -17.22 -9.30
CA VAL A 131 2.76 -17.45 -10.32
C VAL A 131 3.13 -18.91 -10.27
N ASP A 132 2.90 -19.64 -11.35
CA ASP A 132 3.32 -21.03 -11.47
C ASP A 132 4.83 -21.13 -11.27
N ARG A 133 5.23 -22.07 -10.40
CA ARG A 133 6.58 -22.23 -9.84
C ARG A 133 7.58 -22.80 -10.87
N GLN A 134 7.37 -22.57 -12.17
CA GLN A 134 8.23 -23.05 -13.26
C GLN A 134 9.26 -22.02 -13.74
N MET A 135 9.22 -20.76 -13.26
CA MET A 135 10.17 -19.71 -13.70
C MET A 135 11.42 -19.56 -12.81
N ALA A 136 11.62 -20.43 -11.81
CA ALA A 136 12.76 -20.39 -10.90
C ALA A 136 13.82 -21.48 -11.22
N ALA A 137 14.05 -21.78 -12.49
CA ALA A 137 15.01 -22.80 -12.95
C ALA A 137 16.21 -22.18 -13.70
N ASN A 138 16.83 -21.14 -13.14
CA ASN A 138 18.00 -20.51 -13.75
C ASN A 138 19.21 -20.38 -12.81
N ASP A 139 19.32 -21.29 -11.82
CA ASP A 139 20.60 -21.52 -11.17
C ASP A 139 21.39 -22.52 -12.02
N PRO A 140 22.54 -22.15 -12.62
CA PRO A 140 23.40 -23.12 -13.29
C PRO A 140 23.93 -24.11 -12.26
N ILE A 141 23.76 -25.39 -12.55
CA ILE A 141 24.31 -26.50 -11.76
C ILE A 141 25.84 -26.39 -11.82
N GLN A 142 26.50 -26.20 -10.67
CA GLN A 142 27.95 -26.36 -10.52
C GLN A 142 28.30 -27.81 -10.18
#